data_AF-A0A0X8XCI0-F1
#
_entry.id   AF-A0A0X8XCI0-F1
#
_cell.length_a   1.000
_cell.length_b   1.000
_cell.length_c   1.000
_cell.angle_alpha   90.00
_cell.angle_beta   90.00
_cell.angle_gamma   90.00
#
_symmetry.space_group_name_H-M   'P 1'
#
loop_
_entity.id
_entity.type
_entity.pdbx_description
1 polymer ?
#
loop_
_entity_poly.entity_id
_entity_poly.type
_entity_poly.pdbx_seq_one_letter_code
_entity_poly.pdbx_strand_id
1 'polypeptide(L)'
;MLEEASRLFWEYLQKAKKSYPDERSKRDRLEELREKHRKAIVNQLIHVPLIRAKKSIFDYDPDYDGMVYIAWYVDGEFDYTDAIPQPVQDDIKKEVHLAPTDMRPTNQWILTWKQTSRGYADRRTKPDWVYVHKVFSDACDDEEYEMMCIQCASLTVPQEPFDAKDKVFVDAFWEVIDQPEFEGLRGIENGVWRLRDNQSLMREFLNF
;
A
#
# COMPACT_ATOMS: atom_id res chain seq x y z
N MET A 1 17.94 43.01 -0.17
CA MET A 1 17.93 41.53 -0.08
C MET A 1 17.05 41.01 1.06
N LEU A 2 17.23 41.42 2.32
CA LEU A 2 16.40 40.94 3.44
C LEU A 2 14.92 41.34 3.35
N GLU A 3 14.61 42.55 2.91
CA GLU A 3 13.22 43.02 2.74
C GLU A 3 12.48 42.29 1.62
N GLU A 4 13.17 42.01 0.51
CA GLU A 4 12.59 41.34 -0.65
C GLU A 4 12.34 39.85 -0.38
N ALA A 5 13.28 39.17 0.31
CA ALA A 5 13.09 37.81 0.79
C ALA A 5 11.92 37.72 1.78
N SER A 6 11.79 38.71 2.67
CA SER A 6 10.69 38.77 3.65
C SER A 6 9.33 38.96 2.95
N ARG A 7 9.25 39.85 1.96
CA ARG A 7 8.03 40.05 1.15
C ARG A 7 7.63 38.76 0.43
N LEU A 8 8.58 38.12 -0.26
CA LEU A 8 8.35 36.85 -0.95
C LEU A 8 7.84 35.77 0.02
N PHE A 9 8.48 35.63 1.18
CA PHE A 9 8.04 34.68 2.20
C PHE A 9 6.58 34.91 2.63
N TRP A 10 6.19 36.16 2.90
CA TRP A 10 4.81 36.47 3.28
C TRP A 10 3.82 36.21 2.16
N GLU A 11 4.16 36.53 0.91
CA GLU A 11 3.32 36.21 -0.25
C GLU A 11 3.11 34.69 -0.40
N TYR A 12 4.17 33.89 -0.26
CA TYR A 12 4.07 32.42 -0.27
C TYR A 12 3.26 31.89 0.91
N LEU A 13 3.47 32.42 2.12
CA LEU A 13 2.73 32.00 3.31
C LEU A 13 1.23 32.28 3.17
N GLN A 14 0.83 33.44 2.65
CA GLN A 14 -0.58 33.77 2.43
C GLN A 14 -1.21 32.90 1.35
N LYS A 15 -0.49 32.63 0.25
CA LYS A 15 -0.94 31.67 -0.76
C LYS A 15 -1.09 30.27 -0.17
N ALA A 16 -0.12 29.80 0.61
CA ALA A 16 -0.16 28.50 1.26
C ALA A 16 -1.33 28.38 2.24
N LYS A 17 -1.58 29.40 3.08
CA LYS A 17 -2.74 29.44 3.98
C LYS A 17 -4.07 29.42 3.24
N LYS A 18 -4.16 30.08 2.08
CA LYS A 18 -5.38 30.08 1.26
C LYS A 18 -5.60 28.74 0.55
N SER A 19 -4.54 28.13 0.04
CA SER A 19 -4.60 26.86 -0.68
C SER A 19 -4.75 25.64 0.26
N TYR A 20 -4.20 25.72 1.47
CA TYR A 20 -4.16 24.63 2.44
C TYR A 20 -4.53 25.15 3.84
N PRO A 21 -5.82 25.47 4.05
CA PRO A 21 -6.28 26.19 5.25
C PRO A 21 -6.17 25.38 6.54
N ASP A 22 -6.18 24.05 6.45
CA ASP A 22 -6.18 23.14 7.58
C ASP A 22 -5.20 21.98 7.38
N GLU A 23 -5.02 21.14 8.40
CA GLU A 23 -4.12 19.99 8.29
C GLU A 23 -4.60 18.94 7.29
N ARG A 24 -5.91 18.74 7.19
CA ARG A 24 -6.51 17.76 6.27
C ARG A 24 -6.19 18.10 4.83
N SER A 25 -6.45 19.34 4.40
CA SER A 25 -6.14 19.82 3.05
C SER A 25 -4.65 19.75 2.72
N LYS A 26 -3.76 19.95 3.70
CA LYS A 26 -2.31 19.73 3.52
C LYS A 26 -1.99 18.27 3.28
N ARG A 27 -2.56 17.36 4.07
CA ARG A 27 -2.38 15.90 3.94
C ARG A 27 -2.92 15.40 2.60
N ASP A 28 -4.13 15.81 2.22
CA ASP A 28 -4.76 15.46 0.94
C ASP A 28 -3.90 15.90 -0.24
N ARG A 29 -3.37 17.14 -0.20
CA ARG A 29 -2.47 17.63 -1.24
C ARG A 29 -1.15 16.84 -1.30
N LEU A 30 -0.59 16.52 -0.13
CA LEU A 30 0.66 15.77 -0.06
C LEU A 30 0.47 14.37 -0.66
N GLU A 31 -0.64 13.71 -0.40
CA GLU A 31 -0.96 12.40 -0.99
C GLU A 31 -1.12 12.49 -2.51
N GLU A 32 -1.81 13.50 -3.03
CA GLU A 32 -1.92 13.74 -4.48
C GLU A 32 -0.54 13.92 -5.14
N LEU A 33 0.36 14.66 -4.49
CA LEU A 33 1.72 14.87 -4.99
C LEU A 33 2.53 13.57 -4.96
N ARG A 34 2.39 12.75 -3.92
CA ARG A 34 3.03 11.44 -3.85
C ARG A 34 2.53 10.49 -4.93
N GLU A 35 1.23 10.46 -5.17
CA GLU A 35 0.64 9.65 -6.24
C GLU A 35 1.21 10.03 -7.61
N LYS A 36 1.30 11.34 -7.89
CA LYS A 36 1.92 11.85 -9.13
C LYS A 36 3.40 11.46 -9.22
N HIS A 37 4.13 11.53 -8.11
CA HIS A 37 5.54 11.14 -8.06
C HIS A 37 5.70 9.63 -8.34
N ARG A 38 4.91 8.76 -7.69
CA ARG A 38 4.92 7.30 -7.93
C ARG A 38 4.57 6.98 -9.39
N LYS A 39 3.54 7.62 -9.94
CA LYS A 39 3.19 7.51 -11.37
C LYS A 39 4.35 7.93 -12.28
N ALA A 40 5.07 9.00 -11.94
CA ALA A 40 6.22 9.43 -12.73
C ALA A 40 7.39 8.43 -12.68
N ILE A 41 7.63 7.78 -11.55
CA ILE A 41 8.62 6.69 -11.42
C ILE A 41 8.23 5.50 -12.29
N VAL A 42 6.99 5.00 -12.16
CA VAL A 42 6.51 3.84 -12.91
C VAL A 42 6.62 4.07 -14.42
N ASN A 43 6.30 5.29 -14.87
CA ASN A 43 6.39 5.69 -16.28
C ASN A 43 7.80 6.15 -16.70
N GLN A 44 8.81 6.00 -15.83
CA GLN A 44 10.21 6.38 -16.08
C GLN A 44 10.41 7.85 -16.51
N LEU A 45 9.48 8.73 -16.14
CA LEU A 45 9.55 10.17 -16.44
C LEU A 45 10.59 10.89 -15.58
N ILE A 46 10.91 10.32 -14.42
CA ILE A 46 11.94 10.80 -13.52
C ILE A 46 12.90 9.67 -13.18
N HIS A 47 14.19 9.96 -13.29
CA HIS A 47 15.24 9.08 -12.80
C HIS A 47 15.54 9.47 -11.36
N VAL A 48 14.88 8.80 -10.42
CA VAL A 48 15.21 8.98 -9.01
C VAL A 48 16.48 8.15 -8.77
N PRO A 49 17.61 8.76 -8.34
CA PRO A 49 18.72 7.94 -7.87
C PRO A 49 18.16 7.02 -6.79
N LEU A 50 18.62 5.76 -6.73
CA LEU A 50 18.21 4.83 -5.69
C LEU A 50 18.48 5.45 -4.31
N ILE A 51 17.52 6.21 -3.78
CA ILE A 51 17.39 6.47 -2.37
C ILE A 51 17.38 5.06 -1.78
N ARG A 52 18.18 4.80 -0.75
CA ARG A 52 18.13 3.47 -0.15
C ARG A 52 16.79 3.36 0.54
N ALA A 53 16.13 2.22 0.39
CA ALA A 53 14.91 1.93 1.10
C ALA A 53 15.21 2.17 2.57
N LYS A 54 14.26 2.76 3.29
CA LYS A 54 14.39 2.85 4.74
C LYS A 54 14.63 1.44 5.24
N LYS A 55 15.77 1.20 5.87
CA LYS A 55 16.14 -0.18 6.23
C LYS A 55 15.26 -0.71 7.35
N SER A 56 14.72 0.19 8.16
CA SER A 56 13.93 -0.14 9.33
C SER A 56 12.53 0.44 9.21
N ILE A 57 11.55 -0.31 9.72
CA ILE A 57 10.19 0.19 9.95
C ILE A 57 10.17 1.41 10.88
N PHE A 58 11.11 1.53 11.82
CA PHE A 58 11.15 2.67 12.75
C PHE A 58 11.47 4.02 12.08
N ASP A 59 12.03 3.98 10.87
CA ASP A 59 12.24 5.19 10.09
C ASP A 59 11.01 5.56 9.24
N TYR A 60 10.05 4.65 9.10
CA TYR A 60 8.86 4.81 8.27
C TYR A 60 7.73 5.47 9.08
N ASP A 61 7.12 6.49 8.49
CA ASP A 61 5.98 7.19 9.06
C ASP A 61 4.88 7.30 7.99
N PRO A 62 3.69 6.71 8.19
CA PRO A 62 2.63 6.73 7.18
C PRO A 62 2.11 8.14 6.86
N ASP A 63 2.26 9.12 7.78
CA ASP A 63 1.94 10.53 7.51
C ASP A 63 2.97 11.20 6.60
N TYR A 64 4.26 10.85 6.70
CA TYR A 64 5.35 11.46 5.91
C TYR A 64 5.79 10.67 4.68
N ASP A 65 5.63 9.36 4.66
CA ASP A 65 6.04 8.48 3.55
C ASP A 65 4.85 8.03 2.69
N GLY A 66 3.62 8.17 3.21
CA GLY A 66 2.39 7.77 2.55
C GLY A 66 1.91 6.40 3.00
N MET A 67 0.60 6.24 3.01
CA MET A 67 -0.06 5.04 3.54
C MET A 67 0.34 3.78 2.76
N VAL A 68 0.53 2.69 3.48
CA VAL A 68 0.64 1.34 2.93
C VAL A 68 -0.52 0.52 3.46
N TYR A 69 -1.01 -0.42 2.66
CA TYR A 69 -2.09 -1.32 3.09
C TYR A 69 -1.52 -2.64 3.59
N ILE A 70 -2.27 -3.34 4.43
CA ILE A 70 -1.89 -4.66 4.94
C ILE A 70 -3.00 -5.63 4.53
N ALA A 71 -2.65 -6.69 3.81
CA ALA A 71 -3.58 -7.72 3.38
C ALA A 71 -3.06 -9.10 3.80
N TRP A 72 -3.98 -10.00 4.12
CA TRP A 72 -3.65 -11.41 4.31
C TRP A 72 -4.00 -12.20 3.05
N TYR A 73 -3.42 -13.39 2.92
CA TYR A 73 -3.81 -14.36 1.91
C TYR A 73 -3.79 -15.78 2.49
N VAL A 74 -4.55 -16.67 1.87
CA VAL A 74 -4.49 -18.12 2.07
C VAL A 74 -4.08 -18.77 0.76
N ASP A 75 -3.59 -20.00 0.82
CA ASP A 75 -3.36 -20.75 -0.43
C ASP A 75 -4.72 -21.06 -1.06
N GLY A 76 -4.84 -20.77 -2.35
CA GLY A 76 -6.02 -21.04 -3.15
C GLY A 76 -5.63 -21.16 -4.61
N GLU A 77 -6.48 -21.84 -5.38
CA GLU A 77 -6.41 -21.87 -6.84
C GLU A 77 -7.65 -21.15 -7.36
N PHE A 78 -7.46 -20.33 -8.39
CA PHE A 78 -8.50 -19.58 -9.07
C PHE A 78 -8.14 -19.49 -10.54
N ASP A 79 -9.16 -19.39 -11.39
CA ASP A 79 -9.00 -19.18 -12.81
C ASP A 79 -9.22 -17.71 -13.14
N TYR A 80 -8.35 -17.15 -13.98
CA TYR A 80 -8.55 -15.79 -14.48
C TYR A 80 -9.71 -15.76 -15.48
N THR A 81 -10.51 -14.71 -15.39
CA THR A 81 -11.55 -14.42 -16.39
C THR A 81 -10.94 -13.71 -17.61
N ASP A 82 -11.76 -13.52 -18.64
CA ASP A 82 -11.41 -12.72 -19.83
C ASP A 82 -11.23 -11.22 -19.51
N ALA A 83 -11.54 -10.76 -18.29
CA ALA A 83 -11.33 -9.38 -17.88
C ALA A 83 -9.84 -9.01 -17.81
N ILE A 84 -8.95 -9.99 -17.66
CA ILE A 84 -7.51 -9.82 -17.73
C ILE A 84 -7.01 -10.35 -19.09
N PRO A 85 -6.58 -9.49 -20.02
CA PRO A 85 -6.05 -9.94 -21.30
C PRO A 85 -4.82 -10.86 -21.12
N GLN A 86 -4.68 -11.91 -21.94
CA GLN A 86 -3.56 -12.87 -21.86
C GLN A 86 -2.17 -12.22 -21.74
N PRO A 87 -1.81 -11.16 -22.53
CA PRO A 87 -0.50 -10.54 -22.39
C PRO A 87 -0.27 -9.89 -21.02
N VAL A 88 -1.34 -9.53 -20.30
CA VAL A 88 -1.26 -9.02 -18.93
C VAL A 88 -1.07 -10.19 -17.96
N GLN A 89 -1.82 -11.29 -18.14
CA GLN A 89 -1.67 -12.50 -17.31
C GLN A 89 -0.22 -13.02 -17.32
N ASP A 90 0.39 -13.08 -18.51
CA ASP A 90 1.78 -13.50 -18.71
C ASP A 90 2.81 -12.56 -18.04
N ASP A 91 2.41 -11.33 -17.74
CA ASP A 91 3.23 -10.28 -17.12
C ASP A 91 2.96 -10.13 -15.61
N ILE A 92 2.06 -10.91 -15.01
CA ILE A 92 1.81 -10.86 -13.57
C ILE A 92 3.02 -11.42 -12.82
N LYS A 93 3.61 -10.60 -11.95
CA LYS A 93 4.69 -11.02 -11.03
C LYS A 93 4.17 -11.37 -9.65
N LYS A 94 3.23 -10.58 -9.15
CA LYS A 94 2.55 -10.73 -7.86
C LYS A 94 1.14 -10.20 -7.99
N GLU A 95 0.24 -10.68 -7.15
CA GLU A 95 -1.14 -10.24 -7.13
C GLU A 95 -1.76 -10.33 -5.75
N VAL A 96 -2.85 -9.60 -5.57
CA VAL A 96 -3.68 -9.58 -4.37
C VAL A 96 -5.13 -9.52 -4.82
N HIS A 97 -5.95 -10.40 -4.27
CA HIS A 97 -7.38 -10.50 -4.54
C HIS A 97 -8.15 -9.75 -3.46
N LEU A 98 -9.17 -9.01 -3.85
CA LEU A 98 -9.94 -8.08 -3.02
C LEU A 98 -11.42 -8.22 -3.35
N ALA A 99 -12.25 -7.82 -2.38
CA ALA A 99 -13.69 -7.80 -2.60
C ALA A 99 -14.07 -6.86 -3.76
N PRO A 100 -15.13 -7.17 -4.55
CA PRO A 100 -15.60 -6.30 -5.64
C PRO A 100 -15.94 -4.86 -5.21
N THR A 101 -16.31 -4.71 -3.94
CA THR A 101 -16.69 -3.43 -3.32
C THR A 101 -15.53 -2.76 -2.57
N ASP A 102 -14.33 -3.34 -2.59
CA ASP A 102 -13.18 -2.77 -1.93
C ASP A 102 -12.69 -1.48 -2.63
N MET A 103 -11.73 -0.82 -2.00
CA MET A 103 -11.01 0.28 -2.62
C MET A 103 -10.11 -0.20 -3.75
N ARG A 104 -9.68 0.74 -4.61
CA ARG A 104 -8.74 0.48 -5.71
C ARG A 104 -7.37 1.09 -5.39
N PRO A 105 -6.44 0.34 -4.78
CA PRO A 105 -5.16 0.86 -4.31
C PRO A 105 -4.12 1.05 -5.45
N THR A 106 -4.53 1.55 -6.62
CA THR A 106 -3.62 1.74 -7.76
C THR A 106 -2.48 2.70 -7.41
N ASN A 107 -1.25 2.32 -7.76
CA ASN A 107 0.00 3.00 -7.40
C ASN A 107 0.26 3.08 -5.89
N GLN A 108 -0.17 2.07 -5.14
CA GLN A 108 0.08 1.95 -3.71
C GLN A 108 0.77 0.61 -3.39
N TRP A 109 1.37 0.55 -2.21
CA TRP A 109 1.97 -0.66 -1.68
C TRP A 109 0.99 -1.42 -0.78
N ILE A 110 0.96 -2.73 -0.92
CA ILE A 110 0.27 -3.66 -0.03
C ILE A 110 1.31 -4.59 0.59
N LEU A 111 1.39 -4.62 1.92
CA LEU A 111 2.12 -5.61 2.68
C LEU A 111 1.24 -6.85 2.80
N THR A 112 1.66 -7.92 2.14
CA THR A 112 0.95 -9.20 2.16
C THR A 112 1.57 -10.13 3.18
N TRP A 113 0.74 -10.91 3.87
CA TRP A 113 1.20 -11.96 4.78
C TRP A 113 0.30 -13.19 4.71
N LYS A 114 0.88 -14.36 4.97
CA LYS A 114 0.15 -15.63 4.86
C LYS A 114 -0.60 -15.95 6.14
N GLN A 115 -1.87 -16.27 6.02
CA GLN A 115 -2.70 -16.72 7.11
C GLN A 115 -2.72 -18.25 7.22
N THR A 116 -2.84 -18.75 8.45
CA THR A 116 -3.11 -20.16 8.74
C THR A 116 -4.62 -20.44 8.63
N SER A 117 -5.01 -21.71 8.55
CA SER A 117 -6.43 -22.11 8.56
C SER A 117 -7.20 -21.73 9.84
N ARG A 118 -6.51 -21.21 10.86
CA ARG A 118 -7.11 -20.72 12.11
C ARG A 118 -7.23 -19.21 12.19
N GLY A 119 -6.85 -18.50 11.14
CA GLY A 119 -6.91 -17.03 11.11
C GLY A 119 -5.64 -16.32 11.62
N TYR A 120 -4.59 -17.04 12.03
CA TYR A 120 -3.36 -16.44 12.59
C TYR A 120 -2.23 -16.36 11.57
N ALA A 121 -1.18 -15.58 11.86
CA ALA A 121 0.00 -15.50 11.00
C ALA A 121 0.73 -16.84 10.84
N ASP A 122 0.98 -17.24 9.59
CA ASP A 122 1.86 -18.36 9.26
C ASP A 122 3.33 -17.92 9.34
N ARG A 123 3.95 -18.14 10.50
CA ARG A 123 5.34 -17.75 10.79
C ARG A 123 6.40 -18.43 9.92
N ARG A 124 6.03 -19.39 9.07
CA ARG A 124 6.94 -20.03 8.09
C ARG A 124 7.14 -19.15 6.87
N THR A 125 6.22 -18.22 6.62
CA THR A 125 6.23 -17.31 5.48
C THR A 125 6.47 -15.89 5.99
N LYS A 126 7.43 -15.19 5.36
CA LYS A 126 7.69 -13.79 5.67
C LYS A 126 6.67 -12.89 4.97
N PRO A 127 6.29 -11.76 5.57
CA PRO A 127 5.57 -10.71 4.86
C PRO A 127 6.31 -10.27 3.61
N ASP A 128 5.57 -9.80 2.60
CA ASP A 128 6.14 -9.40 1.32
C ASP A 128 5.36 -8.23 0.70
N TRP A 129 6.07 -7.39 -0.03
CA TRP A 129 5.49 -6.19 -0.65
C TRP A 129 4.92 -6.49 -2.03
N VAL A 130 3.72 -5.97 -2.30
CA VAL A 130 3.10 -5.94 -3.63
C VAL A 130 2.83 -4.50 -4.00
N TYR A 131 3.44 -4.00 -5.07
CA TYR A 131 3.11 -2.70 -5.64
C TYR A 131 2.01 -2.86 -6.70
N VAL A 132 0.92 -2.13 -6.52
CA VAL A 132 -0.25 -2.25 -7.40
C VAL A 132 -0.08 -1.37 -8.63
N HIS A 133 0.30 -1.98 -9.74
CA HIS A 133 0.36 -1.29 -11.03
C HIS A 133 -1.04 -1.11 -11.64
N LYS A 134 -1.86 -2.16 -11.59
CA LYS A 134 -3.19 -2.21 -12.20
C LYS A 134 -4.18 -2.91 -11.27
N VAL A 135 -5.45 -2.57 -11.43
CA VAL A 135 -6.57 -3.19 -10.72
C VAL A 135 -7.61 -3.59 -11.76
N PHE A 136 -8.02 -4.85 -11.73
CA PHE A 136 -9.07 -5.42 -12.57
C PHE A 136 -10.26 -5.80 -11.69
N SER A 137 -11.47 -5.55 -12.18
CA SER A 137 -12.70 -6.05 -11.56
C SER A 137 -13.13 -7.29 -12.31
N ASP A 138 -13.84 -8.21 -11.63
CA ASP A 138 -14.32 -9.47 -12.24
C ASP A 138 -13.16 -10.25 -12.88
N ALA A 139 -12.05 -10.36 -12.15
CA ALA A 139 -10.75 -10.75 -12.67
C ALA A 139 -10.47 -12.26 -12.45
N CYS A 140 -11.14 -12.86 -11.49
CA CYS A 140 -11.07 -14.28 -11.15
C CYS A 140 -12.45 -14.80 -10.75
N ASP A 141 -12.60 -16.11 -10.75
CA ASP A 141 -13.83 -16.84 -10.38
C ASP A 141 -14.00 -17.05 -8.86
N ASP A 142 -13.53 -16.10 -8.05
CA ASP A 142 -13.71 -16.10 -6.59
C ASP A 142 -14.94 -15.26 -6.21
N GLU A 143 -16.05 -15.92 -5.83
CA GLU A 143 -17.33 -15.28 -5.50
C GLU A 143 -17.24 -14.16 -4.44
N GLU A 144 -16.20 -14.14 -3.60
CA GLU A 144 -16.01 -13.11 -2.57
C GLU A 144 -14.91 -12.10 -2.91
N TYR A 145 -13.92 -12.47 -3.72
CA TYR A 145 -12.70 -11.69 -3.97
C TYR A 145 -12.36 -11.48 -5.47
N GLU A 146 -13.36 -11.27 -6.32
CA GLU A 146 -13.22 -11.09 -7.78
C GLU A 146 -12.33 -9.90 -8.24
N MET A 147 -11.99 -8.94 -7.38
CA MET A 147 -11.15 -7.80 -7.76
C MET A 147 -9.67 -8.13 -7.60
N MET A 148 -8.88 -7.99 -8.65
CA MET A 148 -7.46 -8.33 -8.61
C MET A 148 -6.55 -7.11 -8.78
N CYS A 149 -5.66 -6.92 -7.82
CA CYS A 149 -4.57 -5.97 -7.86
C CYS A 149 -3.30 -6.68 -8.33
N ILE A 150 -2.63 -6.17 -9.36
CA ILE A 150 -1.45 -6.84 -9.92
C ILE A 150 -0.20 -5.95 -9.90
N GLN A 151 0.93 -6.61 -9.69
CA GLN A 151 2.25 -6.09 -9.97
C GLN A 151 2.78 -6.70 -11.28
N CYS A 152 2.79 -5.91 -12.33
CA CYS A 152 3.42 -6.26 -13.61
C CYS A 152 4.95 -6.45 -13.49
N ALA A 153 5.51 -7.48 -14.13
CA ALA A 153 6.95 -7.79 -14.17
C ALA A 153 7.72 -6.83 -15.09
N SER A 154 7.09 -6.40 -16.19
CA SER A 154 7.66 -5.49 -17.20
C SER A 154 7.76 -4.05 -16.74
N LEU A 155 7.04 -3.66 -15.69
CA LEU A 155 6.98 -2.29 -15.20
C LEU A 155 7.99 -2.01 -14.08
N THR A 156 8.40 -0.75 -13.98
CA THR A 156 9.29 -0.30 -12.90
C THR A 156 8.53 -0.25 -11.59
N VAL A 157 8.97 -1.06 -10.63
CA VAL A 157 8.47 -1.04 -9.26
C VAL A 157 9.19 0.08 -8.50
N PRO A 158 8.47 0.97 -7.81
CA PRO A 158 9.10 1.95 -6.93
C PRO A 158 9.93 1.30 -5.82
N GLN A 159 10.59 2.12 -5.03
CA GLN A 159 11.21 1.64 -3.81
C GLN A 159 10.17 1.15 -2.81
N GLU A 160 10.44 -0.01 -2.21
CA GLU A 160 9.69 -0.53 -1.07
C GLU A 160 9.74 0.47 0.12
N PRO A 161 8.65 0.61 0.89
CA PRO A 161 8.60 1.51 2.03
C PRO A 161 9.72 1.26 3.05
N PHE A 162 9.93 -0.02 3.36
CA PHE A 162 11.04 -0.54 4.16
C PHE A 162 11.29 -2.01 3.84
N ASP A 163 12.37 -2.59 4.36
CA ASP A 163 12.69 -4.01 4.14
C ASP A 163 11.72 -4.93 4.91
N ALA A 164 10.71 -5.47 4.24
CA ALA A 164 9.75 -6.42 4.83
C ALA A 164 10.38 -7.76 5.24
N LYS A 165 11.66 -8.01 4.89
CA LYS A 165 12.39 -9.24 5.23
C LYS A 165 13.39 -9.03 6.36
N ASP A 166 13.54 -7.80 6.84
CA ASP A 166 14.35 -7.47 8.02
C ASP A 166 13.87 -8.29 9.22
N LYS A 167 14.83 -8.89 9.94
CA LYS A 167 14.48 -9.82 11.02
C LYS A 167 13.71 -9.14 12.16
N VAL A 168 14.09 -7.91 12.51
CA VAL A 168 13.47 -7.17 13.62
C VAL A 168 12.03 -6.83 13.24
N PHE A 169 11.82 -6.33 12.03
CA PHE A 169 10.47 -6.07 11.53
C PHE A 169 9.63 -7.36 11.51
N VAL A 170 10.17 -8.44 10.97
CA VAL A 170 9.44 -9.70 10.80
C VAL A 170 9.04 -10.32 12.14
N ASP A 171 9.95 -10.33 13.13
CA ASP A 171 9.63 -10.83 14.47
C ASP A 171 8.53 -9.98 15.13
N ALA A 172 8.67 -8.64 15.08
CA ALA A 172 7.68 -7.71 15.62
C ALA A 172 6.32 -7.86 14.92
N PHE A 173 6.31 -7.99 13.59
CA PHE A 173 5.10 -8.17 12.79
C PHE A 173 4.29 -9.37 13.30
N TRP A 174 4.93 -10.53 13.50
CA TRP A 174 4.24 -11.72 13.99
C TRP A 174 3.77 -11.63 15.44
N GLU A 175 4.46 -10.85 16.27
CA GLU A 175 4.04 -10.59 17.65
C GLU A 175 2.86 -9.64 17.74
N VAL A 176 2.76 -8.68 16.81
CA VAL A 176 1.74 -7.62 16.81
C VAL A 176 0.49 -8.06 16.05
N ILE A 177 0.63 -8.66 14.87
CA ILE A 177 -0.53 -9.00 14.02
C ILE A 177 -1.49 -9.99 14.70
N ASP A 178 -0.96 -10.83 15.60
CA ASP A 178 -1.74 -11.82 16.32
C ASP A 178 -2.41 -11.27 17.61
N GLN A 179 -2.20 -10.00 17.95
CA GLN A 179 -2.79 -9.39 19.15
C GLN A 179 -4.29 -9.10 18.95
N PRO A 180 -5.12 -9.16 20.02
CA PRO A 180 -6.56 -8.92 19.94
C PRO A 180 -6.94 -7.58 19.31
N GLU A 181 -6.20 -6.51 19.61
CA GLU A 181 -6.45 -5.17 19.03
C GLU A 181 -6.34 -5.13 17.50
N PHE A 182 -5.56 -6.04 16.89
CA PHE A 182 -5.37 -6.14 15.45
C PHE A 182 -6.18 -7.27 14.79
N GLU A 183 -7.21 -7.80 15.48
CA GLU A 183 -8.07 -8.86 14.93
C GLU A 183 -8.69 -8.48 13.58
N GLY A 184 -9.03 -7.21 13.37
CA GLY A 184 -9.58 -6.71 12.12
C GLY A 184 -8.64 -6.89 10.93
N LEU A 185 -7.34 -7.07 11.13
CA LEU A 185 -6.37 -7.35 10.06
C LEU A 185 -6.24 -8.85 9.74
N ARG A 186 -6.87 -9.74 10.52
CA ARG A 186 -6.79 -11.20 10.41
C ARG A 186 -8.07 -11.83 9.83
N GLY A 187 -8.79 -11.11 8.96
CA GLY A 187 -10.05 -11.60 8.40
C GLY A 187 -11.24 -11.48 9.36
N ILE A 188 -12.43 -11.88 8.90
CA ILE A 188 -13.67 -11.86 9.70
C ILE A 188 -14.21 -13.29 9.75
N GLU A 189 -14.65 -13.77 10.92
CA GLU A 189 -15.30 -15.09 11.04
C GLU A 189 -16.64 -15.19 10.28
N ASN A 190 -17.23 -14.08 9.82
CA ASN A 190 -18.59 -14.03 9.26
C ASN A 190 -18.78 -12.95 8.18
N GLY A 191 -17.91 -12.89 7.16
CA GLY A 191 -18.17 -12.10 5.96
C GLY A 191 -16.93 -11.72 5.16
N VAL A 192 -17.16 -11.06 4.03
CA VAL A 192 -16.10 -10.60 3.13
C VAL A 192 -15.26 -9.51 3.80
N TRP A 193 -13.97 -9.78 3.97
CA TRP A 193 -13.00 -8.83 4.50
C TRP A 193 -12.61 -7.79 3.45
N ARG A 194 -12.38 -6.53 3.86
CA ARG A 194 -12.04 -5.45 2.94
C ARG A 194 -10.91 -4.58 3.49
N LEU A 195 -9.98 -4.17 2.64
CA LEU A 195 -8.91 -3.22 2.95
C LEU A 195 -9.48 -1.89 3.40
N ARG A 196 -10.49 -1.38 2.69
CA ARG A 196 -11.07 -0.05 2.93
C ARG A 196 -11.63 0.12 4.35
N ASP A 197 -12.10 -0.98 4.95
CA ASP A 197 -12.75 -0.97 6.26
C ASP A 197 -11.72 -0.93 7.40
N ASN A 198 -10.42 -1.17 7.10
CA ASN A 198 -9.36 -1.38 8.08
C ASN A 198 -8.22 -0.33 8.02
N GLN A 199 -8.38 0.75 7.26
CA GLN A 199 -7.31 1.74 7.05
C GLN A 199 -6.79 2.39 8.34
N SER A 200 -7.69 2.73 9.27
CA SER A 200 -7.29 3.31 10.56
C SER A 200 -6.47 2.32 11.38
N LEU A 201 -6.88 1.04 11.40
CA LEU A 201 -6.19 -0.02 12.12
C LEU A 201 -4.80 -0.31 11.52
N MET A 202 -4.67 -0.30 10.19
CA MET A 202 -3.36 -0.42 9.52
C MET A 202 -2.42 0.72 9.90
N ARG A 203 -2.94 1.93 10.06
CA ARG A 203 -2.15 3.08 10.46
C ARG A 203 -1.65 2.93 11.90
N GLU A 204 -2.51 2.45 12.79
CA GLU A 204 -2.14 2.15 14.18
C GLU A 204 -1.09 1.03 14.24
N PHE A 205 -1.26 -0.02 13.44
CA PHE A 205 -0.32 -1.14 13.35
C PHE A 205 1.10 -0.69 12.97
N LEU A 206 1.23 0.26 12.04
CA LEU A 206 2.52 0.75 11.57
C LEU A 206 3.21 1.72 12.54
N ASN A 207 2.50 2.19 13.57
CA ASN A 207 3.00 3.12 14.58
C ASN A 207 3.26 2.43 15.93
N PHE A 208 3.10 1.11 16.01
CA PHE A 208 3.34 0.29 17.20
C PHE A 208 4.82 -0.13 17.27
#